data_AF-A0A502LMJ6-F1
#
_entry.id   AF-A0A502LMJ6-F1
#
_cell.length_a   1.000
_cell.length_b   1.000
_cell.length_c   1.000
_cell.angle_alpha   90.00
_cell.angle_beta   90.00
_cell.angle_gamma   90.00
#
_symmetry.space_group_name_H-M   'P 1'
#
loop_
_entity.id
_entity.type
_entity.pdbx_description
1 polymer ?
#
loop_
_entity_poly.entity_id
_entity_poly.type
_entity_poly.pdbx_seq_one_letter_code
_entity_poly.pdbx_strand_id
1 'polypeptide(L)'
;MDYKNHTFFSLFCCMLISLLIPRLSLAEGMSSSVTYVDEKDKKAFNSNVSDNDVQKLAQSIELKVYKIDEMSSSQTIYESPAGICKGFKARGVNYTNSIHNYLSPNDKTEYYGSVTGATIYGGQNTQNLSYVPVYSISDKKISERIQIIENKKLKEKAVNNVSEGKAVLAEVICK
;
A
#
# COMPACT_ATOMS: atom_id res chain seq x y z
N MET A 1 54.41 16.13 -47.45
CA MET A 1 53.94 17.40 -48.04
C MET A 1 52.49 17.18 -48.42
N ASP A 2 51.54 17.38 -47.51
CA ASP A 2 51.02 18.62 -46.92
C ASP A 2 49.68 19.04 -47.55
N TYR A 3 48.67 19.12 -46.67
CA TYR A 3 47.49 19.98 -46.68
C TYR A 3 46.42 19.92 -47.79
N LYS A 4 45.19 19.49 -47.43
CA LYS A 4 44.07 20.44 -47.17
C LYS A 4 42.78 19.82 -46.56
N ASN A 5 42.34 20.47 -45.49
CA ASN A 5 41.04 20.58 -44.81
C ASN A 5 39.75 20.31 -45.64
N HIS A 6 38.79 19.54 -45.10
CA HIS A 6 37.49 19.95 -44.49
C HIS A 6 36.63 20.88 -45.38
N THR A 7 35.36 20.63 -45.70
CA THR A 7 34.17 20.39 -44.85
C THR A 7 32.96 19.97 -45.72
N PHE A 8 31.85 19.61 -45.07
CA PHE A 8 30.48 19.45 -45.57
C PHE A 8 30.10 18.10 -46.19
N PHE A 9 29.69 17.16 -45.31
CA PHE A 9 28.64 16.21 -45.68
C PHE A 9 27.64 16.02 -44.53
N SER A 10 26.59 16.84 -44.61
CA SER A 10 25.19 16.54 -44.28
C SER A 10 24.93 15.48 -43.18
N LEU A 11 24.67 15.97 -41.96
CA LEU A 11 23.87 15.27 -40.96
C LEU A 11 22.43 15.08 -41.51
N PHE A 12 22.15 13.98 -42.20
CA PHE A 12 20.77 13.58 -42.47
C PHE A 12 20.67 12.09 -42.82
N CYS A 13 21.09 11.19 -41.93
CA CYS A 13 20.85 9.75 -42.15
C CYS A 13 20.86 8.89 -40.86
N CYS A 14 20.26 9.35 -39.76
CA CYS A 14 20.13 8.52 -38.54
C CYS A 14 18.79 8.66 -37.80
N MET A 15 17.66 8.90 -38.50
CA MET A 15 16.34 9.02 -37.85
C MET A 15 15.27 8.07 -38.42
N LEU A 16 15.64 6.84 -38.85
CA LEU A 16 14.66 5.86 -39.31
C LEU A 16 14.94 4.41 -38.86
N ILE A 17 15.43 4.21 -37.64
CA ILE A 17 15.37 2.89 -36.98
C ILE A 17 14.81 3.07 -35.57
N SER A 18 13.52 3.42 -35.49
CA SER A 18 12.76 3.37 -34.25
C SER A 18 11.29 3.07 -34.56
N LEU A 19 11.05 1.95 -35.25
CA LEU A 19 9.72 1.35 -35.38
C LEU A 19 9.89 -0.13 -35.06
N LEU A 20 9.06 -0.62 -34.13
CA LEU A 20 9.08 -1.97 -33.51
C LEU A 20 9.91 -2.09 -32.22
N ILE A 21 9.61 -1.24 -31.24
CA ILE A 21 9.41 -1.77 -29.89
C ILE A 21 7.90 -1.71 -29.68
N PRO A 22 7.18 -2.84 -29.54
CA PRO A 22 5.83 -2.75 -29.01
C PRO A 22 5.96 -2.15 -27.62
N ARG A 23 5.49 -0.90 -27.46
CA ARG A 23 5.21 -0.35 -26.14
C ARG A 23 4.17 -1.29 -25.55
N LEU A 24 4.64 -2.22 -24.72
CA LEU A 24 3.79 -3.02 -23.87
C LEU A 24 3.15 -2.03 -22.89
N SER A 25 2.01 -1.46 -23.26
CA SER A 25 1.17 -0.70 -22.34
C SER A 25 0.49 -1.69 -21.41
N LEU A 26 1.24 -2.23 -20.45
CA LEU A 26 0.67 -2.86 -19.26
C LEU A 26 0.39 -1.75 -18.24
N ALA A 27 -0.60 -0.92 -18.55
CA ALA A 27 -1.20 0.00 -17.60
C ALA A 27 -2.68 0.22 -17.95
N GLU A 28 -3.38 -0.87 -18.28
CA GLU A 28 -4.84 -0.89 -18.35
C GLU A 28 -5.32 -2.11 -17.57
N GLY A 29 -5.85 -1.88 -16.36
CA GLY A 29 -6.73 -2.85 -15.71
C GLY A 29 -6.32 -3.46 -14.36
N MET A 30 -5.41 -2.87 -13.56
CA MET A 30 -5.30 -3.27 -12.15
C MET A 30 -6.52 -2.77 -11.37
N SER A 31 -7.54 -3.62 -11.23
CA SER A 31 -8.73 -3.36 -10.42
C SER A 31 -8.38 -3.53 -8.94
N SER A 32 -8.04 -2.43 -8.27
CA SER A 32 -7.90 -2.40 -6.81
C SER A 32 -9.25 -2.09 -6.18
N SER A 33 -9.70 -2.91 -5.23
CA SER A 33 -10.93 -2.68 -4.47
C SER A 33 -10.62 -2.35 -3.02
N VAL A 34 -11.36 -1.39 -2.44
CA VAL A 34 -11.29 -1.04 -1.02
C VAL A 34 -12.66 -1.25 -0.39
N THR A 35 -12.70 -2.00 0.72
CA THR A 35 -13.92 -2.33 1.45
C THR A 35 -13.75 -1.99 2.92
N TYR A 36 -14.70 -1.23 3.46
CA TYR A 36 -14.78 -0.89 4.89
C TYR A 36 -15.82 -1.79 5.55
N VAL A 37 -15.55 -2.29 6.75
CA VAL A 37 -16.45 -3.17 7.49
C VAL A 37 -16.61 -2.66 8.92
N ASP A 38 -17.86 -2.40 9.31
CA ASP A 38 -18.25 -2.29 10.71
C ASP A 38 -18.50 -3.70 11.24
N GLU A 39 -17.70 -4.13 12.20
CA GLU A 39 -17.80 -5.50 12.72
C GLU A 39 -18.88 -5.70 13.75
N LYS A 40 -19.34 -4.62 14.40
CA LYS A 40 -20.48 -4.69 15.30
C LYS A 40 -21.75 -4.98 14.51
N ASP A 41 -21.92 -4.30 13.39
CA ASP A 41 -23.11 -4.41 12.54
C ASP A 41 -22.92 -5.39 11.36
N LYS A 42 -21.71 -5.98 11.22
CA LYS A 42 -21.28 -6.84 10.10
C LYS A 42 -21.61 -6.27 8.72
N LYS A 43 -21.60 -4.94 8.60
CA LYS A 43 -21.96 -4.23 7.38
C LYS A 43 -20.70 -3.84 6.60
N ALA A 44 -20.67 -4.20 5.33
CA ALA A 44 -19.60 -3.84 4.40
C ALA A 44 -20.00 -2.64 3.52
N PHE A 45 -19.04 -1.76 3.26
CA PHE A 45 -19.18 -0.58 2.42
C PHE A 45 -18.08 -0.58 1.36
N ASN A 46 -18.45 -0.29 0.11
CA ASN A 46 -17.48 -0.17 -0.98
C ASN A 46 -16.70 1.16 -0.87
N SER A 47 -15.77 1.40 -1.80
CA SER A 47 -14.95 2.61 -1.82
C SER A 47 -15.74 3.93 -1.97
N ASN A 48 -17.00 3.89 -2.41
CA ASN A 48 -17.89 5.04 -2.51
C ASN A 48 -18.83 5.11 -1.29
N VAL A 49 -18.23 5.26 -0.11
CA VAL A 49 -18.96 5.31 1.17
C VAL A 49 -19.79 6.61 1.25
N SER A 50 -21.08 6.51 1.60
CA SER A 50 -21.93 7.69 1.82
C SER A 50 -21.63 8.37 3.16
N ASP A 51 -21.98 9.66 3.33
CA ASP A 51 -21.75 10.39 4.59
C ASP A 51 -22.40 9.72 5.80
N ASN A 52 -23.60 9.14 5.62
CA ASN A 52 -24.29 8.39 6.67
C ASN A 52 -23.54 7.11 7.06
N ASP A 53 -22.97 6.41 6.08
CA ASP A 53 -22.18 5.23 6.32
C ASP A 53 -20.85 5.59 7.01
N VAL A 54 -20.20 6.69 6.60
CA VAL A 54 -19.02 7.26 7.28
C VAL A 54 -19.33 7.57 8.75
N GLN A 55 -20.47 8.19 9.04
CA GLN A 55 -20.85 8.52 10.42
C GLN A 55 -21.01 7.28 11.30
N LYS A 56 -21.50 6.17 10.75
CA LYS A 56 -21.59 4.89 11.48
C LYS A 56 -20.20 4.31 11.74
N LEU A 57 -19.37 4.22 10.70
CA LEU A 57 -17.97 3.77 10.82
C LEU A 57 -17.17 4.61 11.82
N ALA A 58 -17.42 5.91 11.88
CA ALA A 58 -16.77 6.84 12.81
C ALA A 58 -17.03 6.52 14.28
N GLN A 59 -18.19 5.93 14.59
CA GLN A 59 -18.64 5.63 15.94
C GLN A 59 -18.43 4.16 16.32
N SER A 60 -18.07 3.29 15.36
CA SER A 60 -17.83 1.87 15.64
C SER A 60 -16.65 1.71 16.60
N ILE A 61 -16.65 0.64 17.40
CA ILE A 61 -15.53 0.33 18.28
C ILE A 61 -14.41 -0.42 17.55
N GLU A 62 -14.75 -1.03 16.42
CA GLU A 62 -13.84 -1.74 15.53
C GLU A 62 -14.21 -1.39 14.08
N LEU A 63 -13.20 -1.08 13.27
CA LEU A 63 -13.32 -0.85 11.84
C LEU A 63 -12.28 -1.70 11.14
N LYS A 64 -12.70 -2.50 10.16
CA LYS A 64 -11.78 -3.21 9.28
C LYS A 64 -11.79 -2.59 7.88
N VAL A 65 -10.61 -2.44 7.30
CA VAL A 65 -10.42 -1.93 5.94
C VAL A 65 -9.61 -2.95 5.16
N TYR A 66 -10.22 -3.48 4.09
CA TYR A 66 -9.58 -4.38 3.17
C TYR A 66 -9.18 -3.63 1.92
N LYS A 67 -7.94 -3.80 1.46
CA LYS A 67 -7.52 -3.40 0.11
C LYS A 67 -7.06 -4.65 -0.62
N ILE A 68 -7.64 -4.95 -1.77
CA ILE A 68 -7.31 -6.16 -2.54
C ILE A 68 -7.05 -5.74 -3.98
N ASP A 69 -5.93 -6.17 -4.51
CA ASP A 69 -5.61 -6.15 -5.93
C ASP A 69 -5.16 -7.56 -6.37
N GLU A 70 -4.74 -7.69 -7.63
CA GLU A 70 -4.33 -8.96 -8.21
C GLU A 70 -3.06 -9.54 -7.55
N MET A 71 -2.12 -8.68 -7.18
CA MET A 71 -0.78 -9.03 -6.69
C MET A 71 -0.59 -8.75 -5.20
N SER A 72 -1.58 -8.18 -4.52
CA SER A 72 -1.51 -7.86 -3.11
C SER A 72 -2.86 -7.92 -2.42
N SER A 73 -2.81 -8.11 -1.10
CA SER A 73 -3.95 -7.85 -0.23
C SER A 73 -3.48 -7.21 1.06
N SER A 74 -4.35 -6.41 1.66
CA SER A 74 -4.15 -5.93 3.01
C SER A 74 -5.43 -5.91 3.81
N GLN A 75 -5.28 -6.11 5.12
CA GLN A 75 -6.31 -5.92 6.11
C GLN A 75 -5.78 -4.96 7.16
N THR A 76 -6.52 -3.89 7.38
CA THR A 76 -6.25 -2.93 8.45
C THR A 76 -7.37 -3.01 9.45
N ILE A 77 -7.04 -3.10 10.73
CA ILE A 77 -7.96 -3.14 11.85
C ILE A 77 -7.69 -1.91 12.72
N TYR A 78 -8.74 -1.17 12.98
CA TYR A 78 -8.77 -0.03 13.89
C TYR A 78 -9.67 -0.39 15.07
N GLU A 79 -9.17 -0.22 16.29
CA GLU A 79 -9.94 -0.53 17.50
C GLU A 79 -9.86 0.63 18.49
N SER A 80 -11.01 1.07 18.98
CA SER A 80 -11.10 2.02 20.08
C SER A 80 -12.39 1.81 20.87
N PRO A 81 -12.34 1.47 22.17
CA PRO A 81 -13.54 1.30 22.99
C PRO A 81 -14.42 2.56 23.08
N ALA A 82 -13.86 3.73 22.81
CA ALA A 82 -14.58 5.00 22.81
C ALA A 82 -15.29 5.32 21.48
N GLY A 83 -15.14 4.46 20.46
CA GLY A 83 -15.49 4.72 19.07
C GLY A 83 -14.28 5.24 18.27
N ILE A 84 -14.13 4.83 17.00
CA ILE A 84 -12.94 5.12 16.17
C ILE A 84 -12.54 6.59 16.20
N CYS A 85 -13.46 7.51 15.87
CA CYS A 85 -13.09 8.92 15.74
C CYS A 85 -12.91 9.64 17.07
N LYS A 86 -13.64 9.23 18.11
CA LYS A 86 -13.43 9.74 19.47
C LYS A 86 -12.09 9.26 20.02
N GLY A 87 -11.74 8.00 19.73
CA GLY A 87 -10.42 7.43 19.95
C GLY A 87 -9.33 8.24 19.28
N PHE A 88 -9.43 8.40 17.95
CA PHE A 88 -8.41 9.06 17.14
C PHE A 88 -8.16 10.51 17.59
N LYS A 89 -9.21 11.24 17.97
CA LYS A 89 -9.09 12.63 18.42
C LYS A 89 -8.49 12.79 19.82
N ALA A 90 -8.66 11.82 20.73
CA ALA A 90 -8.35 12.05 22.15
C ALA A 90 -7.70 10.89 22.93
N ARG A 91 -7.98 9.63 22.59
CA ARG A 91 -7.61 8.45 23.42
C ARG A 91 -6.68 7.46 22.73
N GLY A 92 -6.46 7.62 21.44
CA GLY A 92 -5.76 6.66 20.60
C GLY A 92 -6.69 5.61 19.99
N VAL A 93 -6.23 5.08 18.87
CA VAL A 93 -6.83 3.94 18.17
C VAL A 93 -5.74 2.89 18.02
N ASN A 94 -6.01 1.67 18.47
CA ASN A 94 -5.13 0.55 18.20
C ASN A 94 -5.25 0.21 16.72
N TYR A 95 -4.10 0.11 16.07
CA TYR A 95 -3.94 -0.06 14.65
C TYR A 95 -3.16 -1.33 14.39
N THR A 96 -3.72 -2.23 13.60
CA THR A 96 -3.01 -3.40 13.08
C THR A 96 -3.20 -3.45 11.58
N ASN A 97 -2.12 -3.53 10.81
CA ASN A 97 -2.17 -3.67 9.36
C ASN A 97 -1.34 -4.86 8.90
N SER A 98 -2.00 -5.78 8.22
CA SER A 98 -1.41 -6.97 7.62
C SER A 98 -1.40 -6.78 6.10
N ILE A 99 -0.23 -6.90 5.48
CA ILE A 99 -0.03 -6.78 4.03
C ILE A 99 0.56 -8.09 3.51
N HIS A 100 0.06 -8.57 2.38
CA HIS A 100 0.59 -9.68 1.61
C HIS A 100 0.85 -9.21 0.17
N ASN A 101 2.06 -9.40 -0.32
CA ASN A 101 2.44 -9.21 -1.72
C ASN A 101 2.74 -10.58 -2.32
N TYR A 102 1.92 -11.03 -3.25
CA TYR A 102 2.00 -12.34 -3.86
C TYR A 102 3.14 -12.40 -4.88
N LEU A 103 3.79 -13.56 -5.01
CA LEU A 103 4.78 -13.78 -6.06
C LEU A 103 4.15 -14.03 -7.43
N SER A 104 2.89 -14.48 -7.44
CA SER A 104 2.12 -14.79 -8.64
C SER A 104 0.64 -14.50 -8.38
N PRO A 105 -0.10 -13.99 -9.38
CA PRO A 105 -1.53 -13.70 -9.21
C PRO A 105 -2.37 -14.96 -8.96
N ASN A 106 -1.90 -16.11 -9.45
CA ASN A 106 -2.60 -17.39 -9.35
C ASN A 106 -2.19 -18.23 -8.15
N ASP A 107 -1.17 -17.80 -7.39
CA ASP A 107 -0.69 -18.51 -6.20
C ASP A 107 -0.55 -17.54 -5.03
N LYS A 108 -1.57 -17.53 -4.18
CA LYS A 108 -1.63 -16.67 -2.98
C LYS A 108 -0.89 -17.27 -1.78
N THR A 109 -0.35 -18.48 -1.89
CA THR A 109 0.39 -19.15 -0.81
C THR A 109 1.85 -18.70 -0.76
N GLU A 110 2.37 -18.25 -1.90
CA GLU A 110 3.71 -17.69 -2.07
C GLU A 110 3.66 -16.16 -1.98
N TYR A 111 4.10 -15.59 -0.85
CA TYR A 111 4.05 -14.14 -0.62
C TYR A 111 5.15 -13.65 0.33
N TYR A 112 5.41 -12.34 0.26
CA TYR A 112 6.12 -11.58 1.28
C TYR A 112 5.25 -10.41 1.74
N GLY A 113 5.44 -9.98 2.97
CA GLY A 113 4.51 -9.05 3.57
C GLY A 113 4.95 -8.54 4.93
N SER A 114 4.00 -8.00 5.67
CA SER A 114 4.28 -7.48 7.00
C SER A 114 3.03 -7.37 7.86
N VAL A 115 3.23 -7.41 9.18
CA VAL A 115 2.27 -6.97 10.17
C VAL A 115 2.83 -5.72 10.86
N THR A 116 2.10 -4.61 10.80
CA THR A 116 2.41 -3.36 11.49
C THR A 116 1.41 -3.13 12.60
N GLY A 117 1.88 -2.97 13.83
CA GLY A 117 1.06 -2.60 14.98
C GLY A 117 1.40 -1.19 15.46
N ALA A 118 0.41 -0.42 15.91
CA ALA A 118 0.63 0.89 16.50
C ALA A 118 -0.56 1.37 17.32
N THR A 119 -0.36 2.41 18.12
CA THR A 119 -1.45 3.27 18.62
C THR A 119 -1.37 4.61 17.92
N ILE A 120 -2.42 4.95 17.15
CA ILE A 120 -2.46 6.15 16.30
C ILE A 120 -3.40 7.23 16.87
N TYR A 121 -3.02 8.48 16.67
CA TYR A 121 -3.71 9.68 17.13
C TYR A 121 -3.79 10.72 16.01
N GLY A 122 -4.83 11.55 16.00
CA GLY A 122 -5.00 12.62 15.01
C GLY A 122 -4.04 13.78 15.20
N GLY A 123 -3.81 14.20 16.46
CA GLY A 123 -2.96 15.36 16.78
C GLY A 123 -1.64 15.04 17.49
N GLN A 124 -1.33 13.76 17.71
CA GLN A 124 -0.14 13.35 18.45
C GLN A 124 0.70 12.34 17.66
N ASN A 125 1.93 12.14 18.13
CA ASN A 125 2.84 11.13 17.60
C ASN A 125 2.28 9.72 17.83
N THR A 126 2.54 8.84 16.87
CA THR A 126 2.26 7.41 16.99
C THR A 126 3.03 6.81 18.16
N GLN A 127 2.38 5.92 18.90
CA GLN A 127 2.98 5.17 20.00
C GLN A 127 2.97 3.67 19.69
N ASN A 128 3.78 2.90 20.43
CA ASN A 128 3.79 1.43 20.37
C ASN A 128 3.98 0.86 18.96
N LEU A 129 4.74 1.56 18.10
CA LEU A 129 4.99 1.12 16.74
C LEU A 129 5.79 -0.19 16.73
N SER A 130 5.22 -1.21 16.12
CA SER A 130 5.86 -2.50 15.84
C SER A 130 5.73 -2.83 14.36
N TYR A 131 6.72 -3.54 13.83
CA TYR A 131 6.72 -4.02 12.46
C TYR A 131 7.39 -5.39 12.40
N VAL A 132 6.69 -6.35 11.82
CA VAL A 132 7.16 -7.72 11.65
C VAL A 132 7.05 -8.08 10.17
N PRO A 133 8.17 -8.28 9.46
CA PRO A 133 8.11 -8.82 8.11
C PRO A 133 7.69 -10.29 8.13
N VAL A 134 6.92 -10.71 7.14
CA VAL A 134 6.43 -12.08 6.98
C VAL A 134 6.81 -12.60 5.61
N TYR A 135 7.31 -13.83 5.54
CA TYR A 135 7.71 -14.47 4.29
C TYR A 135 7.15 -15.89 4.26
N SER A 136 6.33 -16.17 3.25
CA SER A 136 5.86 -17.50 2.91
C SER A 136 6.35 -17.78 1.50
N ILE A 137 7.61 -18.21 1.38
CA ILE A 137 8.26 -18.41 0.08
C ILE A 137 9.02 -19.74 0.09
N SER A 138 8.63 -20.66 -0.79
CA SER A 138 9.24 -21.99 -0.87
C SER A 138 10.63 -21.96 -1.53
N ASP A 139 10.83 -21.14 -2.56
CA ASP A 139 12.14 -21.00 -3.20
C ASP A 139 13.09 -20.21 -2.30
N LYS A 140 14.10 -20.90 -1.77
CA LYS A 140 15.09 -20.33 -0.86
C LYS A 140 15.87 -19.16 -1.46
N LYS A 141 16.26 -19.22 -2.74
CA LYS A 141 17.05 -18.15 -3.38
C LYS A 141 16.21 -16.90 -3.56
N ILE A 142 14.93 -17.06 -3.94
CA ILE A 142 13.98 -15.96 -4.04
C ILE A 142 13.73 -15.35 -2.66
N SER A 143 13.49 -16.20 -1.64
CA SER A 143 13.27 -15.77 -0.26
C SER A 143 14.43 -14.94 0.27
N GLU A 144 15.67 -15.44 0.15
CA GLU A 144 16.89 -14.72 0.58
C GLU A 144 17.03 -13.36 -0.12
N ARG A 145 16.79 -13.31 -1.44
CA ARG A 145 16.88 -12.08 -2.22
C ARG A 145 15.85 -11.04 -1.77
N ILE A 146 14.59 -11.46 -1.58
CA ILE A 146 13.52 -10.57 -1.13
C ILE A 146 13.80 -10.06 0.28
N GLN A 147 14.20 -10.94 1.20
CA GLN A 147 14.56 -10.54 2.57
C GLN A 147 15.66 -9.47 2.59
N ILE A 148 16.71 -9.60 1.76
CA ILE A 148 17.79 -8.61 1.67
C ILE A 148 17.27 -7.23 1.22
N ILE A 149 16.32 -7.21 0.28
CA ILE A 149 15.73 -5.97 -0.24
C ILE A 149 14.80 -5.35 0.80
N GLU A 150 13.92 -6.15 1.38
CA GLU A 150 12.89 -5.73 2.34
C GLU A 150 13.50 -5.24 3.66
N ASN A 151 14.53 -5.94 4.14
CA ASN A 151 15.19 -5.61 5.41
C ASN A 151 15.88 -4.24 5.38
N LYS A 152 16.23 -3.72 4.20
CA LYS A 152 16.81 -2.37 4.06
C LYS A 152 15.81 -1.25 4.33
N LYS A 153 14.50 -1.52 4.22
CA LYS A 153 13.45 -0.50 4.26
C LYS A 153 12.46 -0.68 5.43
N LEU A 154 12.71 -1.59 6.36
CA LEU A 154 11.76 -1.94 7.44
C LEU A 154 11.22 -0.72 8.19
N LYS A 155 12.12 0.19 8.59
CA LYS A 155 11.74 1.40 9.34
C LYS A 155 10.85 2.33 8.52
N GLU A 156 11.20 2.55 7.26
CA GLU A 156 10.43 3.38 6.33
C GLU A 156 9.04 2.78 6.09
N LYS A 157 8.96 1.47 5.83
CA LYS A 157 7.69 0.77 5.62
C LYS A 157 6.78 0.83 6.85
N ALA A 158 7.32 0.64 8.05
CA ALA A 158 6.56 0.76 9.28
C ALA A 158 5.91 2.15 9.42
N VAL A 159 6.67 3.21 9.12
CA VAL A 159 6.17 4.59 9.18
C VAL A 159 5.13 4.84 8.09
N ASN A 160 5.37 4.40 6.86
CA ASN A 160 4.43 4.58 5.75
C ASN A 160 3.10 3.87 6.01
N ASN A 161 3.13 2.61 6.48
CA ASN A 161 1.92 1.86 6.81
C ASN A 161 1.07 2.61 7.84
N VAL A 162 1.69 3.14 8.91
CA VAL A 162 0.98 3.94 9.90
C VAL A 162 0.47 5.27 9.32
N SER A 163 1.25 5.92 8.48
CA SER A 163 0.86 7.19 7.85
C SER A 163 -0.37 7.00 6.96
N GLU A 164 -0.41 5.95 6.14
CA GLU A 164 -1.58 5.60 5.35
C GLU A 164 -2.79 5.30 6.23
N GLY A 165 -2.59 4.55 7.32
CA GLY A 165 -3.66 4.27 8.27
C GLY A 165 -4.23 5.53 8.92
N LYS A 166 -3.36 6.48 9.29
CA LYS A 166 -3.77 7.80 9.80
C LYS A 166 -4.54 8.60 8.75
N ALA A 167 -4.11 8.56 7.48
CA ALA A 167 -4.79 9.26 6.40
C ALA A 167 -6.22 8.72 6.18
N VAL A 168 -6.42 7.41 6.22
CA VAL A 168 -7.78 6.82 6.15
C VAL A 168 -8.68 7.36 7.25
N LEU A 169 -8.19 7.44 8.49
CA LEU A 169 -8.99 8.02 9.58
C LEU A 169 -9.22 9.52 9.40
N ALA A 170 -8.18 10.30 9.08
CA ALA A 170 -8.28 11.76 8.98
C ALA A 170 -9.11 12.24 7.78
N GLU A 171 -8.96 11.57 6.64
CA GLU A 171 -9.44 12.05 5.34
C GLU A 171 -10.67 11.32 4.84
N VAL A 172 -11.08 10.21 5.47
CA VAL A 172 -12.25 9.44 5.05
C VAL A 172 -13.23 9.27 6.19
N ILE A 173 -12.79 8.71 7.32
CA ILE A 173 -13.69 8.24 8.38
C ILE A 173 -14.06 9.33 9.38
N CYS A 174 -13.09 10.16 9.78
CA CYS A 174 -13.22 11.11 10.90
C CYS A 174 -13.20 12.57 10.49
N LYS A 175 -13.61 12.86 9.25
CA LYS A 175 -13.78 14.22 8.73
C LYS A 175 -14.53 15.12 9.72
#